data_AF-A0A9P2G6L8-F1
#
_entry.id   AF-A0A9P2G6L8-F1
#
_cell.length_a   1.000
_cell.length_b   1.000
_cell.length_c   1.000
_cell.angle_alpha   90.00
_cell.angle_beta   90.00
_cell.angle_gamma   90.00
#
_symmetry.space_group_name_H-M   'P 1'
#
loop_
_entity.id
_entity.type
_entity.pdbx_description
1 polymer ?
#
loop_
_entity_poly.entity_id
_entity_poly.type
_entity_poly.pdbx_seq_one_letter_code
_entity_poly.pdbx_strand_id
1 'polypeptide(L)'
;MKRKILSTCLAVMFLLTSILCTGCGKKNDTELQKVKLNEVVRSVFYAPMYVAINQGFFKEQGLDINLSTGQGADAPMFKTQV
;
A
#
# COMPACT_ATOMS: atom_id res chain seq x y z
N MET A 1 -42.16 -30.86 -3.87
CA MET A 1 -41.30 -30.00 -4.74
C MET A 1 -40.75 -28.77 -4.02
N LYS A 2 -41.56 -28.05 -3.22
CA LYS A 2 -41.12 -26.87 -2.44
C LYS A 2 -39.92 -27.11 -1.48
N ARG A 3 -39.83 -28.29 -0.84
CA ARG A 3 -38.70 -28.66 0.04
C ARG A 3 -37.38 -28.89 -0.70
N LYS A 4 -37.42 -29.39 -1.94
CA LYS A 4 -36.23 -29.59 -2.78
C LYS A 4 -35.72 -28.25 -3.33
N ILE A 5 -36.64 -27.37 -3.75
CA ILE A 5 -36.33 -26.00 -4.20
C ILE A 5 -35.73 -25.17 -3.06
N LEU A 6 -36.27 -25.29 -1.83
CA LEU A 6 -35.74 -24.62 -0.65
C LEU A 6 -34.32 -25.11 -0.30
N SER A 7 -34.08 -26.42 -0.41
CA SER A 7 -32.77 -27.03 -0.15
C SER A 7 -31.71 -26.61 -1.16
N THR A 8 -32.06 -26.53 -2.45
CA THR A 8 -31.13 -26.07 -3.49
C THR A 8 -30.82 -24.58 -3.36
N CYS A 9 -31.80 -23.76 -2.96
CA CYS A 9 -31.60 -22.34 -2.73
C CYS A 9 -30.64 -22.08 -1.55
N LEU A 10 -30.79 -22.86 -0.47
CA LEU A 10 -29.92 -22.74 0.71
C LEU A 10 -28.47 -23.17 0.41
N ALA A 11 -28.27 -24.19 -0.42
CA ALA A 11 -26.95 -24.64 -0.85
C ALA A 11 -26.22 -23.59 -1.72
N VAL A 12 -26.94 -22.92 -2.63
CA VAL A 12 -26.38 -21.84 -3.47
C VAL A 12 -25.97 -20.64 -2.60
N MET A 13 -26.78 -20.31 -1.59
CA MET A 13 -26.49 -19.20 -0.69
C MET A 13 -25.26 -19.48 0.20
N PHE A 14 -25.05 -20.75 0.59
CA PHE A 14 -23.85 -21.18 1.32
C PHE A 14 -22.59 -21.18 0.44
N LEU A 15 -22.73 -21.47 -0.86
CA LEU A 15 -21.64 -21.36 -1.83
C LEU A 15 -21.23 -19.90 -2.05
N LEU A 16 -22.21 -19.00 -2.17
CA LEU A 16 -21.97 -17.57 -2.34
C LEU A 16 -21.28 -16.92 -1.14
N THR A 17 -21.63 -17.33 0.09
CA THR A 17 -20.96 -16.82 1.30
C THR A 17 -19.53 -17.33 1.45
N SER A 18 -19.20 -18.52 0.92
CA SER A 18 -17.82 -19.05 0.97
C SER A 18 -16.83 -18.25 0.12
N ILE A 19 -17.27 -17.66 -0.99
CA ILE A 19 -16.45 -16.83 -1.89
C ILE A 19 -16.13 -15.46 -1.26
N LEU A 20 -17.00 -14.95 -0.39
CA LEU A 20 -16.81 -13.66 0.29
C LEU A 20 -15.79 -13.75 1.44
N CYS A 21 -15.48 -14.95 1.93
CA CYS A 21 -14.63 -15.17 3.11
C CYS A 21 -13.15 -15.48 2.78
N THR A 22 -12.75 -15.59 1.51
CA THR A 22 -11.35 -15.91 1.13
C THR A 22 -10.42 -14.69 1.02
N GLY A 23 -10.85 -13.50 1.44
CA GLY A 23 -10.09 -12.25 1.29
C GLY A 23 -9.10 -11.91 2.41
N CYS A 24 -9.08 -12.64 3.52
CA CYS A 24 -8.20 -12.35 4.65
C CYS A 24 -6.89 -13.14 4.57
N GLY A 25 -6.09 -12.86 3.54
CA GLY A 25 -4.70 -13.28 3.50
C GLY A 25 -3.90 -12.46 4.51
N LYS A 26 -3.35 -13.11 5.56
CA LYS A 26 -2.31 -12.50 6.39
C LYS A 26 -1.14 -12.15 5.48
N LYS A 27 -0.93 -10.84 5.27
CA LYS A 27 0.26 -10.34 4.58
C LYS A 27 1.46 -10.72 5.43
N ASN A 28 2.35 -11.52 4.86
CA ASN A 28 3.51 -12.06 5.53
C ASN A 28 4.36 -10.92 6.12
N ASP A 29 4.86 -11.12 7.35
CA ASP A 29 5.55 -10.17 8.23
C ASP A 29 6.92 -9.65 7.72
N THR A 30 7.01 -9.17 6.48
CA THR A 30 8.27 -8.53 6.00
C THR A 30 8.05 -7.59 4.81
N GLU A 31 6.82 -7.17 4.55
CA GLU A 31 6.55 -6.22 3.47
C GLU A 31 6.77 -4.80 3.98
N LEU A 32 7.89 -4.18 3.56
CA LEU A 32 8.15 -2.77 3.85
C LEU A 32 6.98 -1.92 3.34
N GLN A 33 6.46 -1.05 4.20
CA GLN A 33 5.43 -0.09 3.81
C GLN A 33 6.05 0.97 2.90
N LYS A 34 5.63 0.97 1.64
CA LYS A 34 6.09 1.93 0.63
C LYS A 34 5.47 3.30 0.86
N VAL A 35 6.31 4.32 1.00
CA VAL A 35 5.92 5.73 1.17
C VAL A 35 6.47 6.53 0.00
N LYS A 36 5.58 7.18 -0.76
CA LYS A 36 5.97 8.09 -1.84
C LYS A 36 6.04 9.51 -1.29
N LEU A 37 7.22 10.12 -1.36
CA LEU A 37 7.44 11.49 -0.92
C LEU A 37 7.81 12.37 -2.12
N ASN A 38 7.20 13.55 -2.19
CA ASN A 38 7.46 14.53 -3.23
C ASN A 38 8.00 15.82 -2.61
N GLU A 39 9.21 16.21 -3.01
CA GLU A 39 9.81 17.50 -2.66
C GLU A 39 9.68 18.49 -3.82
N VAL A 40 9.22 19.71 -3.54
CA VAL A 40 9.11 20.78 -4.57
C VAL A 40 10.42 21.56 -4.70
N VAL A 41 11.15 21.71 -3.60
CA VAL A 41 12.43 22.42 -3.56
C VAL A 41 13.43 21.65 -2.71
N ARG A 42 14.65 21.50 -3.21
CA ARG A 42 15.78 20.97 -2.44
C ARG A 42 16.34 22.05 -1.53
N SER A 43 16.26 21.81 -0.23
CA SER A 43 16.72 22.74 0.80
C SER A 43 17.57 22.01 1.84
N VAL A 44 18.56 22.72 2.40
CA VAL A 44 19.37 22.25 3.53
C VAL A 44 18.50 21.90 4.74
N PHE A 45 17.32 22.51 4.86
CA PHE A 45 16.35 22.17 5.89
C PHE A 45 15.99 20.67 5.94
N TYR A 46 15.95 20.00 4.78
CA TYR A 46 15.66 18.56 4.68
C TYR A 46 16.91 17.67 4.79
N ALA A 47 18.10 18.24 5.02
CA ALA A 47 19.34 17.47 5.16
C ALA A 47 19.24 16.31 6.17
N PRO A 48 18.64 16.48 7.37
CA PRO A 48 18.47 15.38 8.30
C PRO A 48 17.64 14.23 7.72
N MET A 49 16.59 14.54 6.95
CA MET A 49 15.74 13.54 6.29
C MET A 49 16.52 12.75 5.24
N TYR A 50 17.31 13.43 4.39
CA TYR A 50 18.10 12.74 3.37
C TYR A 50 19.15 11.81 4.00
N VAL A 51 19.79 12.24 5.09
CA VAL A 51 20.74 11.40 5.82
C VAL A 51 20.03 10.16 6.38
N ALA A 52 18.85 10.31 6.99
CA ALA A 52 18.08 9.19 7.52
C ALA A 52 17.62 8.20 6.43
N ILE A 53 17.26 8.67 5.24
CA ILE A 53 16.97 7.81 4.08
C ILE A 53 18.21 7.01 3.67
N ASN A 54 19.37 7.68 3.55
CA ASN A 54 20.61 7.03 3.11
C ASN A 54 21.18 6.05 4.15
N GLN A 55 21.07 6.37 5.45
CA GLN A 55 21.52 5.48 6.52
C GLN A 55 20.55 4.31 6.78
N GLY A 56 19.40 4.26 6.08
CA GLY A 56 18.47 3.13 6.18
C GLY A 56 17.57 3.14 7.41
N PHE A 57 17.54 4.23 8.19
CA PHE A 57 16.74 4.33 9.41
C PHE A 57 15.25 4.08 9.15
N PHE A 58 14.74 4.53 7.99
CA PHE A 58 13.35 4.24 7.61
C PHE A 58 13.14 2.74 7.32
N LYS A 59 14.09 2.07 6.68
CA LYS A 59 14.02 0.63 6.38
C LYS A 59 14.02 -0.20 7.65
N GLU A 60 14.82 0.19 8.66
CA GLU A 60 14.83 -0.44 9.98
C GLU A 60 13.48 -0.33 10.70
N GLN A 61 12.73 0.74 10.43
CA GLN A 61 11.35 0.94 10.92
C GLN A 61 10.28 0.33 10.02
N GLY A 62 10.66 -0.45 9.00
CA GLY A 62 9.72 -1.09 8.08
C GLY A 62 9.17 -0.18 6.98
N LEU A 63 9.80 0.98 6.73
CA LEU A 63 9.38 1.96 5.74
C LEU A 63 10.34 1.99 4.53
N ASP A 64 9.78 1.92 3.34
CA ASP A 64 10.50 2.09 2.07
C ASP A 64 10.15 3.44 1.46
N ILE A 65 11.07 4.41 1.58
CA ILE A 65 10.86 5.79 1.12
C ILE A 65 11.28 5.91 -0.34
N ASN A 66 10.32 6.24 -1.21
CA ASN A 66 10.58 6.65 -2.58
C ASN A 66 10.47 8.17 -2.70
N LEU A 67 11.60 8.84 -2.87
CA LEU A 67 11.66 10.30 -2.94
C LEU A 67 11.66 10.73 -4.41
N SER A 68 10.81 11.68 -4.76
CA SER A 68 10.79 12.32 -6.07
C SER A 68 10.77 13.83 -5.94
N THR A 69 11.31 14.53 -6.94
CA THR A 69 11.19 15.99 -7.04
C THR A 69 10.06 16.33 -8.00
N GLY A 70 9.13 17.17 -7.57
CA GLY A 70 7.99 17.65 -8.34
C GLY A 70 8.14 19.11 -8.77
N GLN A 71 7.50 19.49 -9.87
CA GLN A 71 7.55 20.86 -10.41
C GLN A 71 6.54 21.84 -9.76
N GLY A 72 6.01 21.52 -8.58
CA GLY A 72 4.97 22.29 -7.90
C GLY A 72 3.57 21.66 -8.01
N ALA A 73 2.56 22.32 -7.43
CA ALA A 73 1.20 21.79 -7.35
C ALA A 73 0.49 21.72 -8.71
N ASP A 74 0.86 22.58 -9.66
CA ASP A 74 0.16 22.76 -10.94
C ASP A 74 0.56 21.73 -12.01
N ALA A 75 1.67 20.99 -11.82
CA ALA A 75 2.12 19.95 -12.76
C ALA A 75 2.77 18.77 -12.01
N PRO A 76 2.10 17.60 -11.89
CA PRO A 76 2.64 16.41 -11.24
C PRO A 76 3.61 15.67 -12.16
N MET A 77 4.64 16.35 -12.66
CA MET A 77 5.79 15.70 -13.28
C MET A 77 6.82 15.39 -12.19
N PHE A 78 7.16 14.11 -12.04
CA PHE A 78 8.03 13.62 -10.97
C PHE A 78 9.34 13.08 -11.53
N LYS A 79 10.47 13.41 -10.90
CA LYS A 79 11.76 12.76 -11.15
C LYS A 79 12.18 12.01 -9.89
N THR A 80 12.28 10.68 -9.97
CA THR A 80 12.73 9.84 -8.84
C THR A 80 14.18 10.17 -8.49
N GLN A 81 14.43 10.38 -7.21
CA GLN A 81 15.74 10.69 -6.64
C GLN A 81 16.38 9.44 -6.06
N VAL A 82 15.57 8.65 -5.33
CA VAL A 82 15.93 7.38 -4.66
C VAL A 82 14.69 6.50 -4.51
#